data_AF-A0A509AV49-F1
#
_entry.id   AF-A0A509AV49-F1
#
_cell.length_a   1.000
_cell.length_b   1.000
_cell.length_c   1.000
_cell.angle_alpha   90.00
_cell.angle_beta   90.00
_cell.angle_gamma   90.00
#
_symmetry.space_group_name_H-M   'P 1'
#
loop_
_entity.id
_entity.type
_entity.pdbx_description
1 polymer ?
#
loop_
_entity_poly.entity_id
_entity_poly.type
_entity_poly.pdbx_seq_one_letter_code
_entity_poly.pdbx_strand_id
1 'polypeptide(L)'
;MLSLKASRADNFYYGSVEDEDLKKKKEKEFKKINKKDYNTIKFEIPYTIICKNCNIYIYKGERFNSERRKAGYYLSTSFYSFSIFCKKCQNKIVIETNPQKCSYDIIEGGRKKNEEYENILTEGGINNINYVDFEQNKKKKTNPFMILEINALNKKKQNESEEYFENGENNEVLPKGNKPIEKPINDTQLDEDINNVIKETYKRNVMLKNDFNCNQTLRKQLRDIKNEKIQKRKENIEKNIFINILKDPCEDLKIKKFLHMKEKYKKTINEKTKLAKNNLIKKKSSIFDKKYLKKCK
;
A
#
# COMPACT_ATOMS: atom_id res chain seq x y z
N MET A 1 27.83 43.52 0.93
CA MET A 1 28.52 42.22 1.15
C MET A 1 28.92 41.93 2.61
N LEU A 2 28.52 42.75 3.61
CA LEU A 2 28.81 42.49 5.03
C LEU A 2 27.87 41.50 5.73
N SER A 3 26.71 41.18 5.15
CA SER A 3 25.68 40.34 5.80
C SER A 3 25.99 38.83 5.81
N LEU A 4 26.76 38.33 4.83
CA LEU A 4 27.10 36.90 4.71
C LEU A 4 28.22 36.46 5.67
N LYS A 5 29.12 37.38 6.06
CA LYS A 5 30.14 37.12 7.10
C LYS A 5 29.54 37.05 8.51
N ALA A 6 28.40 37.69 8.74
CA ALA A 6 27.71 37.63 10.03
C ALA A 6 26.88 36.34 10.21
N SER A 7 26.43 35.71 9.11
CA SER A 7 25.65 34.47 9.16
C SER A 7 26.50 33.20 9.27
N ARG A 8 27.76 33.26 8.84
CA ARG A 8 28.77 32.20 9.05
C ARG A 8 29.68 32.67 10.19
N ALA A 9 29.37 32.25 11.40
CA ALA A 9 30.06 32.67 12.62
C ALA A 9 31.45 32.02 12.75
N ASP A 10 32.32 32.24 11.76
CA ASP A 10 33.65 31.63 11.69
C ASP A 10 34.63 32.25 12.71
N ASN A 11 34.29 33.41 13.29
CA ASN A 11 35.10 34.13 14.29
C ASN A 11 34.35 34.32 15.62
N PHE A 12 33.77 33.25 16.19
CA PHE A 12 33.23 33.35 17.55
C PHE A 12 34.39 33.48 18.55
N TYR A 13 34.45 34.60 19.28
CA TYR A 13 35.44 34.80 20.34
C TYR A 13 35.05 33.93 21.55
N TYR A 14 35.83 32.89 21.80
CA TYR A 14 35.73 32.10 23.03
C TYR A 14 36.47 32.85 24.14
N GLY A 15 35.77 33.09 25.27
CA GLY A 15 36.36 33.76 26.43
C GLY A 15 37.39 32.88 27.14
N SER A 16 37.85 33.32 28.32
CA SER A 16 38.68 32.46 29.16
C SER A 16 37.91 31.20 29.59
N VAL A 17 38.63 30.11 29.85
CA VAL A 17 38.02 28.83 30.26
C VAL A 17 37.19 28.99 31.54
N GLU A 18 37.67 29.83 32.47
CA GLU A 18 37.00 30.11 33.75
C GLU A 18 35.69 30.87 33.56
N ASP A 19 35.67 31.87 32.67
CA ASP A 19 34.47 32.64 32.34
C ASP A 19 33.41 31.77 31.67
N GLU A 20 33.83 30.86 30.78
CA GLU A 20 32.92 29.90 30.15
C GLU A 20 32.29 28.95 31.17
N ASP A 21 33.06 28.47 32.15
CA ASP A 21 32.56 27.55 33.17
C ASP A 21 31.59 28.24 34.12
N LEU A 22 31.87 29.50 34.51
CA LEU A 22 30.93 30.33 35.26
C LEU A 22 29.64 30.58 34.47
N LYS A 23 29.76 30.85 33.16
CA LYS A 23 28.60 31.02 32.27
C LYS A 23 27.78 29.74 32.15
N LYS A 24 28.43 28.57 31.97
CA LYS A 24 27.76 27.26 31.94
C LYS A 24 27.06 26.94 33.26
N LYS A 25 27.64 27.31 34.42
CA LYS A 25 27.02 27.15 35.73
C LYS A 25 25.76 28.02 35.85
N LYS A 26 25.87 29.31 35.55
CA LYS A 26 24.72 30.24 35.53
C LYS A 26 23.62 29.77 34.58
N GLU A 27 23.97 29.36 33.35
CA GLU A 27 22.99 28.82 32.39
C GLU A 27 22.29 27.55 32.90
N LYS A 28 23.02 26.64 33.56
CA LYS A 28 22.43 25.44 34.17
C LYS A 28 21.45 25.81 35.28
N GLU A 29 21.76 26.80 36.10
CA GLU A 29 20.86 27.31 37.16
C GLU A 29 19.62 27.95 36.55
N PHE A 30 19.77 28.85 35.58
CA PHE A 30 18.64 29.45 34.86
C PHE A 30 17.75 28.41 34.16
N LYS A 31 18.34 27.38 33.55
CA LYS A 31 17.58 26.28 32.91
C LYS A 31 16.84 25.42 33.93
N LYS A 32 17.38 25.23 35.14
CA LYS A 32 16.68 24.53 36.23
C LYS A 32 15.47 25.31 36.71
N ILE A 33 15.63 26.62 36.91
CA ILE A 33 14.56 27.51 37.40
C ILE A 33 13.43 27.63 36.36
N ASN A 34 13.76 27.79 35.07
CA ASN A 34 12.79 28.01 34.01
C ASN A 34 12.37 26.74 33.25
N LYS A 35 12.50 25.56 33.86
CA LYS A 35 12.19 24.30 33.18
C LYS A 35 10.68 24.17 32.95
N LYS A 36 10.24 24.32 31.70
CA LYS A 36 8.85 24.08 31.29
C LYS A 36 8.67 22.62 30.86
N ASP A 37 7.49 22.06 31.14
CA ASP A 37 7.13 20.69 30.74
C ASP A 37 6.80 20.53 29.25
N TYR A 38 6.75 21.65 28.53
CA TYR A 38 6.33 21.71 27.14
C TYR A 38 7.26 22.61 26.31
N ASN A 39 7.32 22.32 25.01
CA ASN A 39 8.02 23.14 24.05
C ASN A 39 7.02 23.97 23.25
N THR A 40 7.24 25.28 23.16
CA THR A 40 6.46 26.16 22.29
C THR A 40 6.93 26.01 20.84
N ILE A 41 6.03 25.60 19.95
CA ILE A 41 6.32 25.48 18.50
C ILE A 41 5.24 26.19 17.68
N LYS A 42 5.57 26.59 16.46
CA LYS A 42 4.58 27.02 15.47
C LYS A 42 4.00 25.78 14.79
N PHE A 43 2.70 25.56 14.96
CA PHE A 43 1.97 24.42 14.42
C PHE A 43 0.93 24.90 13.40
N GLU A 44 0.91 24.25 12.24
CA GLU A 44 -0.08 24.50 11.20
C GLU A 44 -1.20 23.47 11.30
N ILE A 45 -2.45 23.91 11.19
CA ILE A 45 -3.59 23.03 11.40
C ILE A 45 -3.79 22.10 10.19
N PRO A 46 -3.87 20.77 10.40
CA PRO A 46 -3.90 19.80 9.30
C PRO A 46 -5.23 19.72 8.54
N TYR A 47 -6.35 20.08 9.18
CA TYR A 47 -7.70 20.06 8.60
C TYR A 47 -8.59 21.07 9.32
N THR A 48 -9.73 21.44 8.72
CA THR A 48 -10.64 22.42 9.31
C THR A 48 -11.23 21.91 10.64
N ILE A 49 -11.04 22.69 11.70
CA ILE A 49 -11.53 22.41 13.06
C ILE A 49 -12.65 23.37 13.39
N ILE A 50 -13.68 22.89 14.08
CA ILE A 50 -14.78 23.71 14.61
C ILE A 50 -14.65 23.70 16.13
N CYS A 51 -14.44 24.87 16.73
CA CYS A 51 -14.30 24.98 18.17
C CYS A 51 -15.65 24.66 18.85
N LYS A 52 -15.64 23.82 19.89
CA LYS A 52 -16.88 23.41 20.59
C LYS A 52 -17.54 24.55 21.38
N ASN A 53 -16.77 25.53 21.86
CA ASN A 53 -17.29 26.59 22.72
C ASN A 53 -17.94 27.74 21.92
N CYS A 54 -17.26 28.22 20.88
CA CYS A 54 -17.68 29.40 20.10
C CYS A 54 -18.17 29.07 18.67
N ASN A 55 -18.12 27.80 18.26
CA ASN A 55 -18.50 27.33 16.92
C ASN A 55 -17.79 28.00 15.75
N ILE A 56 -16.63 28.61 16.01
CA ILE A 56 -15.81 29.24 14.98
C ILE A 56 -14.97 28.19 14.26
N TYR A 57 -14.83 28.40 12.96
CA TYR A 57 -13.99 27.61 12.09
C TYR A 57 -12.54 28.07 12.20
N ILE A 58 -11.66 27.10 12.40
CA ILE A 58 -10.22 27.27 12.30
C ILE A 58 -9.82 26.48 11.05
N TYR A 59 -9.31 27.19 10.05
CA TYR A 59 -9.13 26.60 8.73
C TYR A 59 -7.81 25.82 8.63
N LYS A 60 -7.78 24.86 7.71
CA LYS A 60 -6.56 24.14 7.36
C LYS A 60 -5.45 25.12 6.96
N GLY A 61 -4.23 24.90 7.47
CA GLY A 61 -3.05 25.72 7.21
C GLY A 61 -2.92 26.96 8.12
N GLU A 62 -3.89 27.22 8.98
CA GLU A 62 -3.80 28.33 9.93
C GLU A 62 -2.71 28.03 10.98
N ARG A 63 -1.83 29.02 11.22
CA ARG A 63 -0.65 28.88 12.09
C ARG A 63 -0.95 29.32 13.52
N PHE A 64 -0.57 28.49 14.48
CA PHE A 64 -0.71 28.76 15.91
C PHE A 64 0.60 28.56 16.67
N ASN A 65 0.81 29.37 17.71
CA ASN A 65 1.76 29.00 18.75
C ASN A 65 1.11 27.90 19.58
N SER A 66 1.75 26.75 19.66
CA SER A 66 1.24 25.55 20.33
C SER A 66 2.21 25.06 21.39
N GLU A 67 1.66 24.50 22.46
CA GLU A 67 2.45 23.77 23.44
C GLU A 67 2.54 22.32 23.00
N ARG A 68 3.74 21.88 22.61
CA ARG A 68 4.04 20.49 22.30
C ARG A 68 4.46 19.77 23.58
N ARG A 69 3.71 18.75 23.95
CA ARG A 69 4.03 17.78 25.00
C ARG A 69 4.18 16.40 24.40
N LYS A 70 5.06 15.58 25.00
CA LYS A 70 5.16 14.17 24.66
C LYS A 70 4.11 13.43 25.47
N ALA A 71 3.10 12.89 24.80
CA ALA A 71 1.98 12.22 25.47
C ALA A 71 2.32 10.76 25.79
N GLY A 72 3.01 10.07 24.87
CA GLY A 72 3.43 8.69 25.11
C GLY A 72 4.20 8.08 23.94
N TYR A 73 4.12 6.77 23.83
CA TYR A 73 4.74 5.99 22.78
C TYR A 73 3.73 5.03 22.16
N TYR A 74 3.76 4.91 20.85
CA TYR A 74 3.11 3.85 20.09
C TYR A 74 4.21 2.93 19.56
N LEU A 75 4.28 1.71 20.10
CA LEU A 75 5.41 0.80 19.90
C LEU A 75 6.73 1.48 20.30
N SER A 76 7.58 1.84 19.34
CA SER A 76 8.84 2.57 19.56
C SER A 76 8.75 4.07 19.22
N THR A 77 7.69 4.51 18.55
CA THR A 77 7.55 5.89 18.07
C THR A 77 6.85 6.74 19.12
N SER A 78 7.48 7.85 19.53
CA SER A 78 6.83 8.83 20.42
C SER A 78 5.73 9.59 19.68
N PHE A 79 4.57 9.74 20.31
CA PHE A 79 3.51 10.61 19.81
C PHE A 79 3.37 11.84 20.72
N TYR A 80 2.89 12.93 20.12
CA TYR A 80 2.87 14.26 20.71
C TYR A 80 1.45 14.78 20.81
N SER A 81 1.19 15.51 21.89
CA SER A 81 0.00 16.33 22.11
C SER A 81 0.36 17.79 21.88
N PHE A 82 -0.43 18.47 21.07
CA PHE A 82 -0.35 19.89 20.77
C PHE A 82 -1.57 20.58 21.34
N SER A 83 -1.37 21.49 22.29
CA SER A 83 -2.44 22.35 22.77
C SER A 83 -2.35 23.74 22.13
N ILE A 84 -3.46 24.16 21.53
CA ILE A 84 -3.65 25.48 20.94
C ILE A 84 -4.81 26.19 21.64
N PHE A 85 -4.83 27.51 21.57
CA PHE A 85 -5.92 28.33 22.08
C PHE A 85 -6.72 28.94 20.92
N CYS A 86 -8.05 28.88 21.01
CA CYS A 86 -8.92 29.51 20.03
C CYS A 86 -8.75 31.04 20.06
N LYS A 87 -8.69 31.67 18.88
CA LYS A 87 -8.47 33.13 18.76
C LYS A 87 -9.56 33.98 19.40
N LYS A 88 -10.82 33.51 19.44
CA LYS A 88 -11.94 34.31 19.97
C LYS A 88 -12.26 34.03 21.44
N CYS A 89 -12.40 32.75 21.82
CA CYS A 89 -12.85 32.38 23.17
C CYS A 89 -11.74 31.86 24.09
N GLN A 90 -10.47 31.85 23.63
CA GLN A 90 -9.32 31.29 24.35
C GLN A 90 -9.53 29.86 24.87
N ASN A 91 -10.48 29.12 24.28
CA ASN A 91 -10.70 27.73 24.62
C ASN A 91 -9.50 26.89 24.19
N LYS A 92 -9.07 25.96 25.05
CA LYS A 92 -7.96 25.05 24.78
C LYS A 92 -8.44 23.91 23.88
N ILE A 93 -7.77 23.72 22.76
CA ILE A 93 -8.01 22.60 21.83
C ILE A 93 -6.77 21.72 21.87
N VAL A 94 -6.97 20.42 22.10
CA VAL A 94 -5.89 19.43 22.21
C VAL A 94 -5.94 18.51 21.01
N ILE A 95 -4.82 18.45 20.29
CA ILE A 95 -4.63 17.64 19.08
C ILE A 95 -3.49 16.67 19.33
N GLU A 96 -3.71 15.38 19.11
CA GLU A 96 -2.66 14.36 19.21
C GLU A 96 -2.33 13.74 17.86
N THR A 97 -1.06 13.37 17.71
CA THR A 97 -0.61 12.58 16.55
C THR A 97 -1.00 11.11 16.74
N ASN A 98 -1.64 10.53 15.73
CA ASN A 98 -1.93 9.11 15.66
C ASN A 98 -0.98 8.41 14.66
N PRO A 99 0.09 7.76 15.15
CA PRO A 99 1.07 7.09 14.29
C PRO A 99 0.53 5.85 13.56
N GLN A 100 -0.57 5.23 14.02
CA GLN A 100 -1.15 4.07 13.35
C GLN A 100 -1.86 4.46 12.04
N LYS A 101 -2.60 5.57 12.05
CA LYS A 101 -3.37 6.08 10.91
C LYS A 101 -2.63 7.15 10.09
N CYS A 102 -1.45 7.57 10.56
CA CYS A 102 -0.74 8.73 10.02
C CYS A 102 -1.62 10.00 10.02
N SER A 103 -2.45 10.16 11.06
CA SER A 103 -3.41 11.24 11.19
C SER A 103 -3.19 12.05 12.46
N TYR A 104 -3.90 13.16 12.57
CA TYR A 104 -4.05 13.90 13.82
C TYR A 104 -5.47 13.73 14.32
N ASP A 105 -5.63 13.47 15.61
CA ASP A 105 -6.92 13.27 16.25
C ASP A 105 -7.17 14.40 17.26
N ILE A 106 -8.38 14.96 17.27
CA ILE A 106 -8.77 15.98 18.26
C ILE A 106 -9.31 15.25 19.48
N ILE A 107 -8.71 15.52 20.64
CA ILE A 107 -9.15 14.93 21.91
C ILE A 107 -10.12 15.88 22.61
N GLU A 108 -9.77 17.16 22.68
CA GLU A 108 -10.53 18.15 23.45
C GLU A 108 -10.71 19.46 22.69
N GLY A 109 -11.77 20.20 23.06
CA GLY A 109 -11.98 21.61 22.65
C GLY A 109 -12.48 21.85 21.22
N GLY A 110 -12.46 20.85 20.36
CA GLY A 110 -12.89 20.98 18.96
C GLY A 110 -13.50 19.73 18.37
N ARG A 111 -14.07 19.87 17.18
CA ARG A 111 -14.50 18.78 16.30
C ARG A 111 -13.92 18.99 14.90
N LYS A 112 -13.56 17.90 14.21
CA LYS A 112 -13.12 17.97 12.81
C LYS A 112 -14.35 18.26 11.92
N LYS A 113 -14.19 19.12 10.91
CA LYS A 113 -15.21 19.28 9.87
C LYS A 113 -15.14 18.08 8.92
N ASN A 114 -16.28 17.44 8.64
CA ASN A 114 -16.36 16.43 7.59
C ASN A 114 -16.39 17.14 6.24
N GLU A 115 -15.28 17.01 5.51
CA GLU A 115 -15.14 17.48 4.11
C GLU A 115 -15.27 16.31 3.13
N GLU A 116 -15.26 15.08 3.63
CA GLU A 116 -15.57 13.88 2.86
C GLU A 116 -17.08 13.83 2.63
N TYR A 117 -17.50 14.04 1.39
CA TYR A 117 -18.84 13.72 0.95
C TYR A 117 -18.93 12.20 0.89
N GLU A 118 -19.33 11.57 2.00
CA GLU A 118 -19.84 10.22 1.90
C GLU A 118 -21.11 10.30 1.06
N ASN A 119 -21.10 9.65 -0.11
CA ASN A 119 -22.32 9.32 -0.82
C ASN A 119 -23.07 8.31 0.06
N ILE A 120 -23.75 8.79 1.09
CA ILE A 120 -24.55 7.95 1.97
C ILE A 120 -25.69 7.42 1.11
N LEU A 121 -25.56 6.16 0.70
CA LEU A 121 -26.59 5.40 0.00
C LEU A 121 -27.71 5.09 1.00
N THR A 122 -28.58 6.06 1.27
CA THR A 122 -29.82 5.81 2.02
C THR A 122 -30.79 5.03 1.15
N GLU A 123 -31.41 3.99 1.72
CA GLU A 123 -32.36 3.07 1.06
C GLU A 123 -33.62 3.78 0.49
N GLY A 124 -33.87 5.02 0.87
CA GLY A 124 -35.11 5.77 0.53
C GLY A 124 -34.91 7.09 -0.23
N GLY A 125 -33.91 7.23 -1.09
CA GLY A 125 -33.67 8.47 -1.83
C GLY A 125 -34.41 8.57 -3.16
N ILE A 126 -35.65 9.06 -3.17
CA ILE A 126 -36.45 9.31 -4.40
C ILE A 126 -35.73 10.28 -5.37
N ASN A 127 -34.75 11.06 -4.91
CA ASN A 127 -34.00 12.04 -5.70
C ASN A 127 -32.46 11.97 -5.52
N ASN A 128 -31.87 10.78 -5.34
CA ASN A 128 -30.40 10.63 -5.30
C ASN A 128 -29.85 10.09 -6.63
N ILE A 129 -28.86 10.78 -7.20
CA ILE A 129 -28.18 10.44 -8.47
C ILE A 129 -27.44 9.08 -8.42
N ASN A 130 -27.19 8.56 -7.20
CA ASN A 130 -26.49 7.30 -6.97
C ASN A 130 -27.42 6.26 -6.32
N TYR A 131 -28.35 5.71 -7.09
CA TYR A 131 -29.05 4.48 -6.69
C TYR A 131 -28.12 3.28 -6.91
N VAL A 132 -27.90 2.47 -5.88
CA VAL A 132 -27.05 1.29 -5.95
C VAL A 132 -27.91 0.06 -5.66
N ASP A 133 -28.14 -0.74 -6.70
CA ASP A 133 -28.85 -2.00 -6.57
C ASP A 133 -27.97 -3.04 -5.84
N PHE A 134 -28.36 -3.38 -4.60
CA PHE A 134 -27.63 -4.33 -3.76
C PHE A 134 -27.51 -5.71 -4.38
N GLU A 135 -28.53 -6.17 -5.12
CA GLU A 135 -28.50 -7.47 -5.79
C GLU A 135 -27.49 -7.49 -6.92
N GLN A 136 -27.44 -6.41 -7.71
CA GLN A 136 -26.46 -6.27 -8.79
C GLN A 136 -25.04 -6.21 -8.25
N ASN A 137 -24.82 -5.51 -7.13
CA ASN A 137 -23.51 -5.48 -6.49
C ASN A 137 -23.08 -6.84 -5.93
N LYS A 138 -24.03 -7.63 -5.40
CA LYS A 138 -23.76 -9.00 -4.97
C LYS A 138 -23.36 -9.87 -6.17
N LYS A 139 -24.09 -9.78 -7.30
CA LYS A 139 -23.80 -10.48 -8.56
C LYS A 139 -22.43 -10.10 -9.14
N LYS A 140 -22.07 -8.81 -9.11
CA LYS A 140 -20.74 -8.31 -9.51
C LYS A 140 -19.63 -8.85 -8.62
N LYS A 141 -19.84 -8.94 -7.30
CA LYS A 141 -18.86 -9.52 -6.37
C LYS A 141 -18.68 -11.03 -6.54
N THR A 142 -19.75 -11.76 -6.86
CA THR A 142 -19.67 -13.21 -7.07
C THR A 142 -18.98 -13.60 -8.38
N ASN A 143 -19.19 -12.82 -9.45
CA ASN A 143 -18.68 -13.13 -10.78
C ASN A 143 -17.69 -12.07 -11.27
N PRO A 144 -16.36 -12.31 -11.18
CA PRO A 144 -15.36 -11.36 -11.65
C PRO A 144 -15.43 -11.10 -13.17
N PHE A 145 -15.91 -12.06 -13.97
CA PHE A 145 -16.12 -11.87 -15.42
C PHE A 145 -17.20 -10.83 -15.74
N MET A 146 -18.24 -10.72 -14.91
CA MET A 146 -19.30 -9.73 -15.08
C MET A 146 -18.75 -8.29 -14.94
N ILE A 147 -17.79 -8.08 -14.04
CA ILE A 147 -17.12 -6.78 -13.89
C ILE A 147 -16.31 -6.46 -15.16
N LEU A 148 -15.61 -7.45 -15.72
CA LEU A 148 -14.81 -7.27 -16.93
C LEU A 148 -15.66 -6.94 -18.15
N GLU A 149 -16.80 -7.62 -18.33
CA GLU A 149 -17.74 -7.33 -19.42
C GLU A 149 -18.33 -5.93 -19.32
N ILE A 150 -18.76 -5.51 -18.12
CA ILE A 150 -19.27 -4.15 -17.89
C ILE A 150 -18.19 -3.12 -18.22
N ASN A 151 -16.94 -3.35 -17.80
CA ASN A 151 -15.83 -2.44 -18.09
C ASN A 151 -15.52 -2.40 -19.59
N ALA A 152 -15.56 -3.53 -20.29
CA ALA A 152 -15.35 -3.59 -21.73
C ALA A 152 -16.46 -2.87 -22.50
N LEU A 153 -17.71 -3.04 -22.10
CA LEU A 153 -18.87 -2.35 -22.68
C LEU A 153 -18.81 -0.83 -22.45
N ASN A 154 -18.45 -0.39 -21.25
CA ASN A 154 -18.29 1.02 -20.95
C ASN A 154 -17.16 1.65 -21.75
N LYS A 155 -16.05 0.92 -21.94
CA LYS A 155 -14.94 1.37 -22.77
C LYS A 155 -15.32 1.48 -24.25
N LYS A 156 -16.10 0.52 -24.78
CA LYS A 156 -16.66 0.61 -26.13
C LYS A 156 -17.55 1.85 -26.30
N LYS A 157 -18.46 2.10 -25.35
CA LYS A 157 -19.32 3.29 -25.36
C LYS A 157 -18.53 4.60 -25.29
N GLN A 158 -17.44 4.63 -24.52
CA GLN A 158 -16.54 5.78 -24.45
C GLN A 158 -15.87 6.03 -25.80
N ASN A 159 -15.28 5.00 -26.39
CA ASN A 159 -14.67 5.09 -27.73
C ASN A 159 -15.68 5.52 -28.80
N GLU A 160 -16.89 4.94 -28.79
CA GLU A 160 -17.97 5.34 -29.70
C GLU A 160 -18.31 6.82 -29.49
N SER A 161 -18.50 7.27 -28.25
CA SER A 161 -18.77 8.69 -27.98
C SER A 161 -17.65 9.62 -28.43
N GLU A 162 -16.38 9.23 -28.23
CA GLU A 162 -15.21 9.98 -28.69
C GLU A 162 -15.18 10.08 -30.23
N GLU A 163 -15.47 8.99 -30.93
CA GLU A 163 -15.62 9.00 -32.41
C GLU A 163 -16.77 9.91 -32.88
N TYR A 164 -17.89 10.01 -32.15
CA TYR A 164 -18.95 10.96 -32.47
C TYR A 164 -18.56 12.42 -32.20
N PHE A 165 -17.75 12.70 -31.18
CA PHE A 165 -17.25 14.04 -30.91
C PHE A 165 -16.21 14.49 -31.95
N GLU A 166 -15.32 13.59 -32.41
CA GLU A 166 -14.36 13.89 -33.49
C GLU A 166 -15.05 14.11 -34.85
N ASN A 167 -16.13 13.38 -35.14
CA ASN A 167 -16.90 13.56 -36.37
C ASN A 167 -17.90 14.74 -36.31
N GLY A 168 -18.23 15.21 -35.10
CA GLY A 168 -19.18 16.29 -34.84
C GLY A 168 -18.62 17.71 -35.03
N GLU A 169 -17.30 17.89 -35.10
CA GLU A 169 -16.70 19.17 -35.48
C GLU A 169 -16.82 19.47 -36.98
N ASN A 170 -17.32 18.52 -37.79
CA ASN A 170 -17.36 18.67 -39.24
C ASN A 170 -18.74 18.73 -39.89
N ASN A 171 -19.89 18.62 -39.20
CA ASN A 171 -21.21 18.83 -39.85
C ASN A 171 -22.32 19.22 -38.87
N GLU A 172 -23.00 20.33 -39.17
CA GLU A 172 -24.29 20.72 -38.59
C GLU A 172 -25.44 19.81 -39.08
N VAL A 173 -26.48 19.72 -38.24
CA VAL A 173 -27.88 19.29 -38.49
C VAL A 173 -28.28 17.84 -38.15
N LEU A 174 -29.16 17.72 -37.14
CA LEU A 174 -30.04 16.58 -36.80
C LEU A 174 -31.36 16.68 -37.62
N PRO A 175 -32.14 15.59 -37.88
CA PRO A 175 -32.98 15.02 -36.82
C PRO A 175 -33.22 13.49 -36.83
N LYS A 176 -33.73 13.05 -35.67
CA LYS A 176 -34.18 11.73 -35.18
C LYS A 176 -34.97 10.84 -36.16
N GLY A 177 -34.81 9.51 -36.02
CA GLY A 177 -35.77 8.51 -36.49
C GLY A 177 -35.47 7.08 -35.96
N ASN A 178 -36.39 6.52 -35.16
CA ASN A 178 -36.37 5.13 -34.68
C ASN A 178 -36.76 4.16 -35.81
N LYS A 179 -36.04 3.04 -36.01
CA LYS A 179 -36.59 1.76 -36.51
C LYS A 179 -35.78 0.55 -35.96
N PRO A 180 -36.44 -0.55 -35.58
CA PRO A 180 -35.76 -1.78 -35.15
C PRO A 180 -35.43 -2.67 -36.37
N ILE A 181 -34.27 -3.33 -36.36
CA ILE A 181 -33.86 -4.28 -37.40
C ILE A 181 -33.35 -5.56 -36.73
N GLU A 182 -34.13 -6.63 -36.84
CA GLU A 182 -33.71 -8.01 -36.58
C GLU A 182 -32.66 -8.42 -37.63
N LYS A 183 -31.61 -9.15 -37.22
CA LYS A 183 -30.64 -9.76 -38.15
C LYS A 183 -30.55 -11.27 -37.91
N PRO A 184 -30.53 -12.09 -38.99
CA PRO A 184 -30.45 -13.54 -38.90
C PRO A 184 -29.00 -14.01 -38.68
N ILE A 185 -28.90 -15.23 -38.14
CA ILE A 185 -27.67 -15.94 -37.78
C ILE A 185 -27.05 -16.55 -39.06
N ASN A 186 -25.74 -16.35 -39.28
CA ASN A 186 -24.95 -17.03 -40.30
C ASN A 186 -23.83 -17.86 -39.63
N ASP A 187 -23.82 -19.16 -39.90
CA ASP A 187 -22.97 -20.21 -39.30
C ASP A 187 -21.48 -20.22 -39.75
N THR A 188 -20.95 -19.12 -40.27
CA THR A 188 -19.58 -19.06 -40.81
C THR A 188 -18.50 -18.57 -39.83
N GLN A 189 -18.85 -18.26 -38.58
CA GLN A 189 -17.92 -17.65 -37.60
C GLN A 189 -17.10 -18.66 -36.76
N LEU A 190 -17.39 -19.97 -36.83
CA LEU A 190 -16.79 -20.96 -35.93
C LEU A 190 -15.34 -21.34 -36.27
N ASP A 191 -14.89 -21.21 -37.53
CA ASP A 191 -13.56 -21.68 -37.94
C ASP A 191 -12.44 -20.63 -37.71
N GLU A 192 -12.77 -19.33 -37.70
CA GLU A 192 -11.80 -18.26 -37.42
C GLU A 192 -11.45 -18.15 -35.93
N ASP A 193 -12.41 -18.47 -35.05
CA ASP A 193 -12.22 -18.43 -33.59
C ASP A 193 -11.29 -19.52 -33.07
N ILE A 194 -11.23 -20.68 -33.74
CA ILE A 194 -10.31 -21.79 -33.37
C ILE A 194 -8.85 -21.37 -33.56
N ASN A 195 -8.54 -20.60 -34.61
CA ASN A 195 -7.19 -20.09 -34.87
C ASN A 195 -6.74 -19.04 -33.86
N ASN A 196 -7.66 -18.20 -33.36
CA ASN A 196 -7.35 -17.17 -32.37
C ASN A 196 -7.06 -17.77 -30.98
N VAL A 197 -7.81 -18.79 -30.55
CA VAL A 197 -7.57 -19.49 -29.29
C VAL A 197 -6.20 -20.20 -29.27
N ILE A 198 -5.80 -20.79 -30.40
CA ILE A 198 -4.47 -21.41 -30.54
C ILE A 198 -3.37 -20.35 -30.46
N LYS A 199 -3.53 -19.19 -31.13
CA LYS A 199 -2.57 -18.08 -31.07
C LYS A 199 -2.43 -17.49 -29.67
N GLU A 200 -3.54 -17.39 -28.93
CA GLU A 200 -3.57 -16.95 -27.54
C GLU A 200 -2.87 -17.92 -26.58
N THR A 201 -3.06 -19.23 -26.78
CA THR A 201 -2.43 -20.25 -25.93
C THR A 201 -0.92 -20.32 -26.15
N TYR A 202 -0.43 -20.17 -27.39
CA TYR A 202 1.01 -20.02 -27.67
C TYR A 202 1.60 -18.76 -27.01
N LYS A 203 0.92 -17.61 -27.10
CA LYS A 203 1.34 -16.38 -26.41
C LYS A 203 1.40 -16.56 -24.89
N ARG A 204 0.39 -17.18 -24.27
CA ARG A 204 0.39 -17.51 -22.83
C ARG A 204 1.56 -18.43 -22.45
N ASN A 205 1.81 -19.47 -23.24
CA ASN A 205 2.89 -20.43 -22.96
C ASN A 205 4.29 -19.80 -23.08
N VAL A 206 4.49 -18.88 -24.03
CA VAL A 206 5.74 -18.11 -24.15
C VAL A 206 5.93 -17.15 -22.97
N MET A 207 4.85 -16.46 -22.57
CA MET A 207 4.87 -15.54 -21.43
C MET A 207 5.18 -16.26 -20.11
N LEU A 208 4.56 -17.42 -19.86
CA LEU A 208 4.83 -18.27 -18.69
C LEU A 208 6.27 -18.80 -18.64
N LYS A 209 6.89 -19.06 -19.80
CA LYS A 209 8.29 -19.51 -19.88
C LYS A 209 9.27 -18.39 -19.50
N ASN A 210 8.95 -17.14 -19.87
CA ASN A 210 9.70 -15.96 -19.45
C ASN A 210 9.53 -15.69 -17.95
N ASP A 211 8.32 -15.88 -17.40
CA ASP A 211 8.06 -15.75 -15.97
C ASP A 211 8.83 -16.79 -15.14
N PHE A 212 8.99 -18.02 -15.63
CA PHE A 212 9.75 -19.06 -14.93
C PHE A 212 11.24 -18.71 -14.83
N ASN A 213 11.84 -18.26 -15.94
CA ASN A 213 13.25 -17.88 -15.98
C ASN A 213 13.51 -16.64 -15.12
N CYS A 214 12.66 -15.61 -15.19
CA CYS A 214 12.75 -14.40 -14.35
C CYS A 214 12.60 -14.73 -12.86
N ASN A 215 11.67 -15.62 -12.50
CA ASN A 215 11.54 -16.06 -11.11
C ASN A 215 12.72 -16.92 -10.64
N GLN A 216 13.36 -17.69 -11.52
CA GLN A 216 14.55 -18.47 -11.22
C GLN A 216 15.77 -17.58 -10.97
N THR A 217 15.97 -16.53 -11.79
CA THR A 217 17.05 -15.55 -11.60
C THR A 217 16.85 -14.74 -10.32
N LEU A 218 15.63 -14.28 -10.03
CA LEU A 218 15.28 -13.61 -8.76
C LEU A 218 15.59 -14.49 -7.54
N ARG A 219 15.22 -15.78 -7.57
CA ARG A 219 15.55 -16.73 -6.49
C ARG A 219 17.06 -16.94 -6.35
N LYS A 220 17.82 -16.85 -7.44
CA LYS A 220 19.29 -16.91 -7.40
C LYS A 220 19.86 -15.64 -6.74
N GLN A 221 19.46 -14.45 -7.21
CA GLN A 221 19.87 -13.17 -6.63
C GLN A 221 19.57 -13.08 -5.12
N LEU A 222 18.39 -13.53 -4.68
CA LEU A 222 18.03 -13.55 -3.26
C LEU A 222 18.91 -14.51 -2.43
N ARG A 223 19.39 -15.62 -3.01
CA ARG A 223 20.35 -16.51 -2.36
C ARG A 223 21.73 -15.87 -2.26
N ASP A 224 22.18 -15.21 -3.33
CA ASP A 224 23.48 -14.55 -3.38
C ASP A 224 23.55 -13.39 -2.36
N ILE A 225 22.51 -12.55 -2.30
CA ILE A 225 22.38 -11.48 -1.30
C ILE A 225 22.41 -12.04 0.13
N LYS A 226 21.74 -13.19 0.36
CA LYS A 226 21.76 -13.84 1.68
C LYS A 226 23.15 -14.33 2.04
N ASN A 227 23.85 -14.96 1.11
CA ASN A 227 25.21 -15.48 1.33
C ASN A 227 26.20 -14.34 1.58
N GLU A 228 26.09 -13.23 0.83
CA GLU A 228 26.93 -12.04 1.03
C GLU A 228 26.74 -11.43 2.42
N LYS A 229 25.49 -11.35 2.92
CA LYS A 229 25.20 -10.90 4.29
C LYS A 229 25.78 -11.83 5.36
N ILE A 230 25.77 -13.14 5.12
CA ILE A 230 26.39 -14.12 6.02
C ILE A 230 27.91 -13.94 6.04
N GLN A 231 28.52 -13.71 4.87
CA GLN A 231 29.96 -13.54 4.75
C GLN A 231 30.44 -12.23 5.40
N LYS A 232 29.76 -11.10 5.16
CA LYS A 232 30.02 -9.84 5.87
C LYS A 232 29.91 -9.98 7.39
N ARG A 233 28.93 -10.76 7.88
CA ARG A 233 28.81 -11.05 9.31
C ARG A 233 30.02 -11.85 9.83
N LYS A 234 30.49 -12.86 9.09
CA LYS A 234 31.69 -13.62 9.47
C LYS A 234 32.95 -12.75 9.48
N GLU A 235 33.16 -11.95 8.44
CA GLU A 235 34.30 -11.02 8.36
C GLU A 235 34.28 -9.99 9.50
N ASN A 236 33.12 -9.49 9.90
CA ASN A 236 32.99 -8.56 11.02
C ASN A 236 33.31 -9.23 12.37
N ILE A 237 33.00 -10.52 12.51
CA ILE A 237 33.37 -11.33 13.68
C ILE A 237 34.90 -11.56 13.68
N GLU A 238 35.49 -11.93 12.54
CA GLU A 238 36.94 -12.14 12.40
C GLU A 238 37.74 -10.85 12.65
N LYS A 239 37.22 -9.69 12.24
CA LYS A 239 37.82 -8.37 12.48
C LYS A 239 37.61 -7.86 13.91
N ASN A 240 36.92 -8.62 14.78
CA ASN A 240 36.61 -8.25 16.16
C ASN A 240 35.86 -6.91 16.32
N ILE A 241 35.08 -6.52 15.30
CA ILE A 241 34.36 -5.23 15.28
C ILE A 241 33.02 -5.33 16.06
N PHE A 242 32.55 -6.54 16.38
CA PHE A 242 31.33 -6.77 17.17
C PHE A 242 31.44 -8.01 18.07
N ILE A 243 31.10 -7.86 19.36
CA ILE A 243 30.75 -9.00 20.22
C ILE A 243 29.27 -9.33 19.96
N ASN A 244 28.98 -10.59 19.61
CA ASN A 244 27.60 -11.07 19.45
C ASN A 244 26.91 -11.17 20.82
N ILE A 245 26.33 -10.06 21.28
CA ILE A 245 25.74 -9.98 22.62
C ILE A 245 24.39 -10.71 22.72
N LEU A 246 23.66 -10.96 21.63
CA LEU A 246 22.36 -11.65 21.70
C LEU A 246 22.18 -12.66 20.57
N LYS A 247 21.94 -13.93 20.93
CA LYS A 247 21.18 -14.86 20.08
C LYS A 247 19.72 -14.49 20.25
N ASP A 248 19.15 -13.72 19.32
CA ASP A 248 17.75 -13.28 19.37
C ASP A 248 16.78 -14.48 19.38
N PRO A 249 16.11 -14.81 20.51
CA PRO A 249 15.16 -15.93 20.55
C PRO A 249 13.91 -15.68 19.69
N CYS A 250 13.70 -14.43 19.26
CA CYS A 250 12.55 -14.00 18.47
C CYS A 250 12.68 -14.25 16.96
N GLU A 251 13.90 -14.25 16.39
CA GLU A 251 14.08 -14.66 14.99
C GLU A 251 13.81 -16.16 14.84
N ASP A 252 14.33 -16.98 15.76
CA ASP A 252 14.11 -18.42 15.74
C ASP A 252 12.62 -18.78 15.92
N LEU A 253 11.86 -18.05 16.75
CA LEU A 253 10.41 -18.26 16.87
C LEU A 253 9.63 -17.84 15.61
N LYS A 254 10.00 -16.73 14.96
CA LYS A 254 9.41 -16.33 13.67
C LYS A 254 9.74 -17.36 12.59
N ILE A 255 11.00 -17.77 12.48
CA ILE A 255 11.47 -18.79 11.55
C ILE A 255 10.77 -20.14 11.82
N LYS A 256 10.58 -20.54 13.08
CA LYS A 256 9.86 -21.76 13.49
C LYS A 256 8.36 -21.68 13.16
N LYS A 257 7.72 -20.52 13.32
CA LYS A 257 6.34 -20.25 12.87
C LYS A 257 6.20 -20.38 11.35
N PHE A 258 7.15 -19.85 10.58
CA PHE A 258 7.16 -19.97 9.11
C PHE A 258 7.55 -21.37 8.62
N LEU A 259 8.39 -22.11 9.37
CA LEU A 259 8.78 -23.49 9.07
C LEU A 259 7.67 -24.50 9.39
N HIS A 260 6.72 -24.18 10.28
CA HIS A 260 5.63 -25.09 10.65
C HIS A 260 4.67 -25.40 9.49
N MET A 261 4.69 -24.59 8.41
CA MET A 261 3.98 -24.85 7.16
C MET A 261 4.76 -25.79 6.19
N LYS A 262 5.97 -26.22 6.53
CA LYS A 262 6.80 -27.06 5.65
C LYS A 262 6.69 -28.55 5.93
N GLU A 263 6.38 -28.97 7.15
CA GLU A 263 6.37 -30.39 7.52
C GLU A 263 5.08 -31.10 7.12
N LYS A 264 3.91 -30.50 7.35
CA LYS A 264 2.62 -31.03 6.86
C LYS A 264 2.60 -31.09 5.32
N TYR A 265 3.08 -30.05 4.64
CA TYR A 265 3.17 -30.03 3.18
C TYR A 265 4.25 -30.99 2.63
N LYS A 266 5.37 -31.19 3.33
CA LYS A 266 6.37 -32.21 2.94
C LYS A 266 5.83 -33.63 3.07
N LYS A 267 5.08 -33.93 4.14
CA LYS A 267 4.43 -35.24 4.32
C LYS A 267 3.44 -35.50 3.19
N THR A 268 2.58 -34.53 2.87
CA THR A 268 1.60 -34.67 1.78
C THR A 268 2.25 -34.73 0.39
N ILE A 269 3.36 -34.04 0.14
CA ILE A 269 4.14 -34.18 -1.10
C ILE A 269 4.81 -35.55 -1.19
N ASN A 270 5.41 -36.05 -0.11
CA ASN A 270 6.01 -37.39 -0.06
C ASN A 270 4.96 -38.51 -0.22
N GLU A 271 3.76 -38.32 0.34
CA GLU A 271 2.62 -39.22 0.15
C GLU A 271 2.10 -39.17 -1.28
N LYS A 272 1.93 -37.98 -1.87
CA LYS A 272 1.52 -37.83 -3.28
C LYS A 272 2.54 -38.41 -4.26
N THR A 273 3.84 -38.25 -4.00
CA THR A 273 4.91 -38.86 -4.82
C THR A 273 5.01 -40.37 -4.63
N LYS A 274 4.78 -40.92 -3.43
CA LYS A 274 4.64 -42.36 -3.21
C LYS A 274 3.40 -42.92 -3.93
N LEU A 275 2.26 -42.25 -3.84
CA LEU A 275 1.03 -42.62 -4.55
C LEU A 275 1.23 -42.58 -6.08
N ALA A 276 1.89 -41.54 -6.61
CA ALA A 276 2.22 -41.46 -8.03
C ALA A 276 3.20 -42.55 -8.48
N LYS A 277 4.19 -42.91 -7.65
CA LYS A 277 5.09 -44.05 -7.91
C LYS A 277 4.38 -45.40 -7.86
N ASN A 278 3.36 -45.55 -7.02
CA ASN A 278 2.56 -46.76 -6.92
C ASN A 278 1.49 -46.85 -8.02
N ASN A 279 0.97 -45.71 -8.48
CA ASN A 279 -0.02 -45.59 -9.56
C ASN A 279 0.61 -45.55 -10.95
N LEU A 280 1.93 -45.43 -11.05
CA LEU A 280 2.68 -45.85 -12.24
C LEU A 280 2.51 -47.36 -12.35
N ILE A 281 1.50 -47.74 -13.13
CA ILE A 281 1.22 -49.11 -13.56
C ILE A 281 2.58 -49.75 -13.86
N LYS A 282 3.00 -50.72 -13.04
CA LYS A 282 4.00 -51.72 -13.47
C LYS A 282 3.47 -52.21 -14.79
N LYS A 283 4.11 -51.85 -15.91
CA LYS A 283 3.69 -52.26 -17.26
C LYS A 283 3.56 -53.79 -17.26
N LYS A 284 2.38 -54.31 -16.95
CA LYS A 284 1.99 -55.66 -17.30
C LYS A 284 1.94 -55.61 -18.81
N SER A 285 2.83 -56.36 -19.45
CA SER A 285 2.98 -56.50 -20.91
C SER A 285 1.65 -56.18 -21.60
N SER A 286 1.59 -55.09 -22.37
CA SER A 286 0.34 -54.70 -22.99
C SER A 286 -0.10 -55.83 -23.93
N ILE A 287 -1.41 -56.04 -24.04
CA ILE A 287 -2.00 -56.99 -25.00
C ILE A 287 -1.61 -56.64 -26.45
N PHE A 288 -1.23 -55.39 -26.71
CA PHE A 288 -0.72 -54.91 -28.00
C PHE A 288 0.75 -55.29 -28.24
N ASP A 289 1.59 -55.43 -27.21
CA ASP A 289 3.01 -55.83 -27.37
C ASP A 289 3.17 -57.31 -27.79
N LYS A 290 2.18 -58.18 -27.54
CA LYS A 290 2.24 -59.61 -27.89
C LYS A 290 1.71 -59.94 -29.30
N LYS A 291 0.97 -59.02 -29.94
CA LYS A 291 0.36 -59.26 -31.26
C LYS A 291 1.27 -58.90 -32.44
N TYR A 292 2.32 -58.09 -32.21
CA TYR A 292 3.19 -57.55 -33.27
C TYR A 292 4.66 -58.06 -33.23
N LEU A 293 4.97 -59.11 -32.46
CA LEU A 293 6.31 -59.71 -32.38
C LEU A 293 6.37 -61.22 -32.75
N LYS A 294 5.58 -61.65 -33.73
CA LYS A 294 5.78 -62.95 -34.41
C LYS A 294 5.61 -62.80 -35.93
N LYS A 295 6.72 -62.52 -36.62
CA LYS A 295 7.15 -63.13 -37.90
C LYS A 295 8.30 -62.34 -38.52
N CYS A 296 9.52 -62.69 -38.13
CA CYS A 296 10.63 -62.94 -39.05
C CYS A 296 11.31 -64.20 -38.51
N LYS A 297 11.01 -65.33 -39.15
CA LYS A 297 11.97 -66.43 -39.26
C LYS A 297 12.93 -66.06 -40.38
#